data_AF-A0A554XEQ5-F1
#
_entry.id   AF-A0A554XEQ5-F1
#
_cell.length_a   1.000
_cell.length_b   1.000
_cell.length_c   1.000
_cell.angle_alpha   90.00
_cell.angle_beta   90.00
_cell.angle_gamma   90.00
#
_symmetry.space_group_name_H-M   'P 1'
#
loop_
_entity.id
_entity.type
_entity.pdbx_description
1 polymer ?
#
loop_
_entity_poly.entity_id
_entity_poly.type
_entity_poly.pdbx_seq_one_letter_code
_entity_poly.pdbx_strand_id
1 'polypeptide(L)'
;MTTTNHTPIRARFARKPYSLDEVLHNADPSAPLEPIEIELHKELTEAEYDAFATTLLQDRDWLAGVGGHGDGCRRVVAVSAPGRATVFVDPSGSAYGRYVGIGEETPELASNQAKAIGWLIDNRRPEVSRKQAIHTLRRALSGDPAALRILDRLADQ
;
A
#
# COMPACT_ATOMS: atom_id res chain seq x y z
N MET A 1 -17.35 19.99 10.76
CA MET A 1 -17.02 18.55 10.61
C MET A 1 -16.20 18.41 9.34
N THR A 2 -14.89 18.22 9.47
CA THR A 2 -13.98 17.98 8.34
C THR A 2 -14.04 16.51 7.98
N THR A 3 -14.76 16.16 6.92
CA THR A 3 -14.70 14.82 6.31
C THR A 3 -13.40 14.72 5.54
N THR A 4 -12.40 14.09 6.13
CA THR A 4 -11.17 13.72 5.43
C THR A 4 -11.55 12.67 4.39
N ASN A 5 -11.74 13.08 3.13
CA ASN A 5 -11.96 12.20 1.99
C ASN A 5 -10.71 11.32 1.77
N HIS A 6 -10.59 10.24 2.54
CA HIS A 6 -9.66 9.16 2.25
C HIS A 6 -10.31 8.28 1.20
N THR A 7 -9.84 8.37 -0.05
CA THR A 7 -10.14 7.33 -1.03
C THR A 7 -9.66 6.00 -0.44
N PRO A 8 -10.55 5.01 -0.23
CA PRO A 8 -10.15 3.73 0.33
C PRO A 8 -9.18 3.05 -0.64
N ILE A 9 -8.11 2.45 -0.10
CA ILE A 9 -7.22 1.59 -0.89
C ILE A 9 -8.09 0.45 -1.43
N ARG A 10 -7.85 0.03 -2.67
CA ARG A 10 -8.58 -1.08 -3.29
C ARG A 10 -7.62 -2.10 -3.86
N ALA A 11 -7.99 -3.37 -3.74
CA ALA A 11 -7.15 -4.48 -4.18
C ALA A 11 -7.99 -5.58 -4.85
N ARG A 12 -7.34 -6.35 -5.71
CA ARG A 12 -7.91 -7.58 -6.29
C ARG A 12 -7.32 -8.78 -5.58
N PHE A 13 -8.17 -9.72 -5.18
CA PHE A 13 -7.76 -10.88 -4.38
C PHE A 13 -7.94 -12.18 -5.15
N ALA A 14 -6.89 -13.01 -5.13
CA ALA A 14 -7.00 -14.43 -5.44
C ALA A 14 -7.36 -15.20 -4.16
N ARG A 15 -8.23 -16.21 -4.29
CA ARG A 15 -8.61 -17.07 -3.16
C ARG A 15 -7.70 -18.28 -3.09
N LYS A 16 -7.06 -18.44 -1.93
CA LYS A 16 -6.12 -19.53 -1.59
C LYS A 16 -5.03 -19.79 -2.65
N PRO A 17 -4.33 -18.74 -3.13
CA PRO A 17 -3.19 -18.93 -4.01
C PRO A 17 -2.06 -19.63 -3.26
N TYR A 18 -1.32 -20.50 -3.92
CA TYR A 18 -0.12 -21.15 -3.39
C TYR A 18 1.05 -20.17 -3.33
N SER A 19 1.16 -19.28 -4.33
CA SER A 19 2.26 -18.34 -4.49
C SER A 19 1.80 -16.99 -5.01
N LEU A 20 2.65 -15.98 -4.88
CA LEU A 20 2.41 -14.64 -5.41
C LEU A 20 2.40 -14.65 -6.95
N ASP A 21 3.17 -15.54 -7.57
CA ASP A 21 3.14 -15.75 -9.01
C ASP A 21 1.75 -16.18 -9.50
N GLU A 22 1.08 -17.05 -8.74
CA GLU A 22 -0.30 -17.46 -9.01
C GLU A 22 -1.28 -16.29 -8.86
N VAL A 23 -1.09 -15.42 -7.88
CA VAL A 23 -1.89 -14.19 -7.74
C VAL A 23 -1.76 -13.32 -8.98
N LEU A 24 -0.56 -13.15 -9.51
CA LEU A 24 -0.28 -12.30 -10.67
C LEU A 24 -0.82 -12.89 -11.99
N HIS A 25 -0.73 -14.21 -12.16
CA HIS A 25 -1.14 -14.88 -13.40
C HIS A 25 -2.63 -15.26 -13.44
N ASN A 26 -3.25 -15.52 -12.28
CA ASN A 26 -4.64 -15.97 -12.19
C ASN A 26 -5.62 -14.87 -11.72
N ALA A 27 -5.13 -13.67 -11.43
CA ALA A 27 -6.01 -12.53 -11.18
C ALA A 27 -6.79 -12.20 -12.46
N ASP A 28 -8.10 -12.44 -12.44
CA ASP A 28 -9.00 -11.95 -13.49
C ASP A 28 -8.93 -10.41 -13.53
N PRO A 29 -8.43 -9.80 -14.62
CA PRO A 29 -8.31 -8.36 -14.72
C PRO A 29 -9.67 -7.65 -14.72
N SER A 30 -10.76 -8.38 -14.97
CA SER A 30 -12.13 -7.88 -14.89
C SER A 30 -12.74 -7.98 -13.48
N ALA A 31 -12.07 -8.66 -12.55
CA ALA A 31 -12.53 -8.74 -11.17
C ALA A 31 -12.58 -7.34 -10.52
N PRO A 32 -13.68 -7.02 -9.81
CA PRO A 32 -13.83 -5.71 -9.19
C PRO A 32 -12.78 -5.52 -8.09
N LEU A 33 -12.23 -4.31 -8.04
CA LEU A 33 -11.37 -3.85 -6.96
C LEU A 33 -12.22 -3.70 -5.68
N GLU A 34 -11.89 -4.44 -4.64
CA GLU A 34 -12.59 -4.36 -3.35
C GLU A 34 -11.93 -3.30 -2.46
N PRO A 35 -12.69 -2.46 -1.74
CA PRO A 35 -12.12 -1.58 -0.72
C PRO A 35 -11.53 -2.41 0.42
N ILE A 36 -10.37 -1.97 0.91
CA ILE A 36 -9.65 -2.65 1.98
C ILE A 36 -9.36 -1.72 3.16
N GLU A 37 -9.31 -2.32 4.34
CA GLU A 37 -8.85 -1.70 5.58
C GLU A 37 -7.63 -2.48 6.09
N ILE A 38 -6.54 -1.76 6.38
CA ILE A 38 -5.33 -2.38 6.87
C ILE A 38 -5.44 -2.53 8.40
N GLU A 39 -5.58 -3.77 8.85
CA GLU A 39 -5.66 -4.13 10.27
C GLU A 39 -4.26 -4.26 10.89
N LEU A 40 -3.28 -4.71 10.11
CA LEU A 40 -1.90 -4.91 10.55
C LEU A 40 -0.91 -4.58 9.43
N HIS A 41 0.22 -3.96 9.80
CA HIS A 41 1.39 -3.84 8.93
C HIS A 41 2.44 -4.86 9.36
N LYS A 42 2.87 -5.70 8.42
CA LYS A 42 3.94 -6.67 8.63
C LYS A 42 5.12 -6.35 7.71
N GLU A 43 6.16 -5.79 8.30
CA GLU A 43 7.43 -5.58 7.61
C GLU A 43 8.27 -6.85 7.70
N LEU A 44 8.79 -7.29 6.56
CA LEU A 44 9.66 -8.45 6.40
C LEU A 44 11.00 -8.01 5.79
N THR A 45 12.04 -8.80 6.05
CA THR A 45 13.25 -8.75 5.22
C THR A 45 12.94 -9.26 3.81
N GLU A 46 13.80 -8.95 2.84
CA GLU A 46 13.64 -9.44 1.46
C GLU A 46 13.58 -10.97 1.39
N ALA A 47 14.42 -11.67 2.17
CA ALA A 47 14.44 -13.13 2.20
C ALA A 47 13.18 -13.73 2.83
N GLU A 48 12.66 -13.15 3.90
CA GLU A 48 11.41 -13.57 4.54
C GLU A 48 10.20 -13.32 3.63
N TYR A 49 10.21 -12.19 2.91
CA TYR A 49 9.19 -11.87 1.93
C TYR A 49 9.19 -12.86 0.78
N ASP A 50 10.36 -13.24 0.26
CA ASP A 50 10.47 -14.20 -0.85
C ASP A 50 10.04 -15.61 -0.43
N ALA A 51 10.41 -16.01 0.78
CA ALA A 51 9.88 -17.25 1.38
C ALA A 51 8.36 -17.17 1.53
N PHE A 52 7.82 -16.05 2.05
CA PHE A 52 6.38 -15.82 2.17
C PHE A 52 5.66 -15.91 0.82
N ALA A 53 6.18 -15.23 -0.20
CA ALA A 53 5.60 -15.15 -1.54
C ALA A 53 5.51 -16.51 -2.25
N THR A 54 6.26 -17.53 -1.80
CA THR A 54 6.24 -18.89 -2.35
C THR A 54 5.47 -19.89 -1.48
N THR A 55 5.01 -19.47 -0.30
CA THR A 55 4.36 -20.36 0.70
C THR A 55 3.15 -19.67 1.35
N LEU A 56 2.26 -19.10 0.53
CA LEU A 56 1.14 -18.27 1.02
C LEU A 56 0.14 -19.06 1.88
N LEU A 57 0.03 -20.38 1.66
CA LEU A 57 -0.86 -21.27 2.43
C LEU A 57 -0.21 -21.85 3.70
N GLN A 58 1.04 -21.50 4.00
CA GLN A 58 1.69 -21.91 5.24
C GLN A 58 1.18 -21.06 6.42
N ASP A 59 0.90 -21.72 7.54
CA ASP A 59 0.47 -21.06 8.77
C ASP A 59 1.54 -20.14 9.36
N ARG A 60 1.10 -18.99 9.86
CA ARG A 60 1.91 -17.94 10.46
C ARG A 60 1.14 -17.30 11.60
N ASP A 61 1.78 -17.22 12.77
CA ASP A 61 1.14 -16.70 13.98
C ASP A 61 0.60 -15.28 13.81
N TRP A 62 1.29 -14.44 13.05
CA TRP A 62 0.89 -13.04 12.81
C TRP A 62 -0.28 -12.88 11.82
N LEU A 63 -0.72 -13.97 11.19
CA LEU A 63 -1.96 -14.01 10.39
C LEU A 63 -3.14 -14.57 11.18
N ALA A 64 -2.91 -15.23 12.31
CA ALA A 64 -3.96 -15.90 13.07
C ALA A 64 -4.96 -14.89 13.65
N GLY A 65 -6.25 -15.11 13.38
CA GLY A 65 -7.34 -14.35 14.00
C GLY A 65 -7.59 -12.96 13.41
N VAL A 66 -6.84 -12.52 12.40
CA VAL A 66 -7.06 -11.22 11.72
C VAL A 66 -7.82 -11.37 10.40
N GLY A 67 -8.27 -10.24 9.84
CA GLY A 67 -8.94 -10.15 8.55
C GLY A 67 -10.44 -10.42 8.61
N GLY A 68 -10.99 -10.82 7.47
CA GLY A 68 -12.42 -11.02 7.25
C GLY A 68 -13.07 -9.85 6.51
N HIS A 69 -14.35 -10.03 6.21
CA HIS A 69 -15.15 -9.06 5.46
C HIS A 69 -16.33 -8.58 6.32
N GLY A 70 -16.45 -7.28 6.50
CA GLY A 70 -17.51 -6.65 7.28
C GLY A 70 -17.72 -5.19 6.85
N ASP A 71 -18.92 -4.66 7.02
CA ASP A 71 -19.28 -3.27 6.68
C ASP A 71 -18.91 -2.85 5.24
N GLY A 72 -18.95 -3.82 4.30
CA GLY A 72 -18.60 -3.62 2.89
C GLY A 72 -17.12 -3.45 2.61
N CYS A 73 -16.25 -3.72 3.59
CA CYS A 73 -14.80 -3.60 3.49
C CYS A 73 -14.09 -4.91 3.88
N ARG A 74 -12.99 -5.22 3.20
CA ARG A 74 -12.14 -6.36 3.56
C ARG A 74 -11.00 -5.90 4.47
N ARG A 75 -10.86 -6.54 5.63
CA ARG A 75 -9.73 -6.31 6.54
C ARG A 75 -8.53 -7.14 6.13
N VAL A 76 -7.36 -6.53 6.09
CA VAL A 76 -6.14 -7.16 5.57
C VAL A 76 -4.91 -6.85 6.43
N VAL A 77 -3.92 -7.74 6.33
CA VAL A 77 -2.54 -7.47 6.70
C VAL A 77 -1.80 -6.95 5.46
N ALA A 78 -1.18 -5.76 5.56
CA ALA A 78 -0.28 -5.25 4.55
C ALA A 78 1.14 -5.78 4.81
N VAL A 79 1.64 -6.63 3.91
CA VAL A 79 2.97 -7.25 4.00
C VAL A 79 3.91 -6.52 3.05
N SER A 80 5.00 -5.98 3.58
CA SER A 80 5.98 -5.20 2.81
C SER A 80 7.42 -5.66 3.09
N ALA A 81 8.30 -5.42 2.13
CA ALA A 81 9.74 -5.58 2.26
C ALA A 81 10.47 -4.56 1.36
N PRO A 82 11.71 -4.18 1.68
CA PRO A 82 12.51 -3.30 0.83
C PRO A 82 12.58 -3.80 -0.61
N GLY A 83 12.31 -2.93 -1.58
CA GLY A 83 12.39 -3.27 -3.01
C GLY A 83 11.31 -4.24 -3.52
N ARG A 84 10.31 -4.62 -2.71
CA ARG A 84 9.21 -5.52 -3.10
C ARG A 84 7.86 -4.80 -3.12
N ALA A 85 6.94 -5.31 -3.95
CA ALA A 85 5.56 -4.84 -3.94
C ALA A 85 4.90 -5.15 -2.58
N THR A 86 3.99 -4.29 -2.13
CA THR A 86 3.18 -4.60 -0.93
C THR A 86 2.06 -5.57 -1.32
N VAL A 87 1.87 -6.60 -0.49
CA VAL A 87 0.82 -7.61 -0.67
C VAL A 87 -0.21 -7.44 0.43
N PHE A 88 -1.48 -7.53 0.07
CA PHE A 88 -2.59 -7.50 1.01
C PHE A 88 -3.09 -8.91 1.27
N VAL A 89 -3.13 -9.30 2.53
CA VAL A 89 -3.48 -10.66 2.95
C VAL A 89 -4.71 -10.60 3.83
N ASP A 90 -5.78 -11.28 3.45
CA ASP A 90 -6.94 -11.54 4.30
C ASP A 90 -6.96 -13.03 4.68
N PRO A 91 -6.57 -13.37 5.92
CA PRO A 91 -6.66 -14.74 6.46
C PRO A 91 -8.09 -15.17 6.76
N SER A 92 -9.01 -14.22 6.87
CA SER A 92 -10.40 -14.43 7.26
C SER A 92 -10.50 -15.24 8.56
N GLY A 93 -9.68 -14.88 9.56
CA GLY A 93 -9.55 -15.55 10.85
C GLY A 93 -8.69 -16.83 10.86
N SER A 94 -8.17 -17.27 9.70
CA SER A 94 -7.22 -18.41 9.61
C SER A 94 -5.79 -17.94 9.93
N ALA A 95 -4.79 -18.81 9.84
CA ALA A 95 -3.37 -18.45 10.04
C ALA A 95 -2.55 -18.37 8.74
N TYR A 96 -3.18 -18.42 7.57
CA TYR A 96 -2.51 -18.40 6.26
C TYR A 96 -3.19 -17.41 5.30
N GLY A 97 -2.56 -17.14 4.16
CA GLY A 97 -3.07 -16.24 3.12
C GLY A 97 -4.28 -16.80 2.38
N ARG A 98 -5.44 -16.80 3.02
CA ARG A 98 -6.69 -17.35 2.45
C ARG A 98 -7.20 -16.52 1.27
N TYR A 99 -7.02 -15.22 1.31
CA TYR A 99 -7.21 -14.30 0.19
C TYR A 99 -5.97 -13.43 0.11
N VAL A 100 -5.31 -13.40 -1.05
CA VAL A 100 -4.09 -12.63 -1.25
C VAL A 100 -4.27 -11.75 -2.47
N GLY A 101 -4.00 -10.47 -2.31
CA GLY A 101 -4.23 -9.49 -3.33
C GLY A 101 -3.07 -8.54 -3.50
N ILE A 102 -2.98 -8.03 -4.71
CA ILE A 102 -2.20 -6.84 -5.01
C ILE A 102 -3.21 -5.70 -5.13
N GLY A 103 -2.82 -4.51 -4.67
CA GLY A 103 -3.58 -3.31 -4.98
C GLY A 103 -3.81 -3.21 -6.49
N GLU A 104 -4.73 -2.35 -6.92
CA GLU A 104 -4.56 -1.77 -8.26
C GLU A 104 -3.09 -1.35 -8.42
N GLU A 105 -2.51 -1.36 -9.63
CA GLU A 105 -1.27 -0.60 -9.87
C GLU A 105 -1.59 0.87 -9.59
N THR A 106 -1.59 1.16 -8.31
CA THR A 106 -1.41 2.43 -7.71
C THR A 106 0.12 2.45 -7.75
N PRO A 107 0.75 3.39 -8.47
CA PRO A 107 2.19 3.68 -8.34
C PRO A 107 2.57 4.12 -6.92
N GLU A 108 1.78 3.70 -5.94
CA GLU A 108 1.17 4.50 -4.94
C GLU A 108 0.87 3.60 -3.70
N LEU A 109 1.83 3.30 -2.83
CA LEU A 109 2.36 4.33 -1.96
C LEU A 109 2.38 5.74 -2.63
N ALA A 110 1.20 6.35 -2.83
CA ALA A 110 1.01 7.79 -2.70
C ALA A 110 0.69 7.99 -1.21
N SER A 111 1.26 7.12 -0.38
CA SER A 111 2.53 7.33 0.29
C SER A 111 2.21 8.38 1.31
N ASN A 112 2.25 7.97 2.57
CA ASN A 112 2.28 8.90 3.67
C ASN A 112 3.27 10.04 3.38
N GLN A 113 4.33 9.80 2.61
CA GLN A 113 5.24 10.82 2.09
C GLN A 113 4.66 11.68 0.95
N ALA A 114 3.87 11.20 -0.02
CA ALA A 114 3.18 12.09 -0.98
C ALA A 114 2.13 12.97 -0.29
N LYS A 115 1.34 12.38 0.62
CA LYS A 115 0.39 13.13 1.47
C LYS A 115 1.09 14.10 2.41
N ALA A 116 2.19 13.71 3.03
CA ALA A 116 2.98 14.59 3.90
C ALA A 116 3.67 15.71 3.11
N ILE A 117 4.24 15.41 1.94
CA ILE A 117 4.84 16.41 1.05
C ILE A 117 3.77 17.41 0.60
N GLY A 118 2.60 16.93 0.17
CA GLY A 118 1.47 17.80 -0.17
C GLY A 118 1.02 18.66 1.01
N TRP A 119 0.85 18.05 2.19
CA TRP A 119 0.48 18.77 3.42
C TRP A 119 1.50 19.85 3.78
N LEU A 120 2.80 19.57 3.70
CA LEU A 120 3.86 20.55 3.97
C LEU A 120 3.83 21.71 2.98
N ILE A 121 3.49 21.46 1.71
CA ILE A 121 3.37 22.49 0.68
C ILE A 121 2.12 23.35 0.93
N ASP A 122 1.00 22.74 1.30
CA ASP A 122 -0.26 23.44 1.50
C ASP A 122 -0.30 24.20 2.83
N ASN A 123 0.42 23.72 3.86
CA ASN A 123 0.58 24.34 5.17
C ASN A 123 1.89 25.14 5.31
N ARG A 124 2.52 25.48 4.18
CA ARG A 124 3.66 26.41 4.17
C ARG A 124 3.25 27.75 4.78
N ARG A 125 4.23 28.49 5.32
CA ARG A 125 4.00 29.88 5.73
C ARG A 125 3.49 30.72 4.54
N PRO A 126 2.53 31.63 4.74
CA PRO A 126 1.91 32.36 3.63
C PRO A 126 2.89 33.24 2.84
N GLU A 127 4.02 33.65 3.43
CA GLU A 127 5.08 34.40 2.76
C GLU A 127 5.95 33.52 1.84
N VAL A 128 5.87 32.20 1.97
CA VAL A 128 6.60 31.24 1.12
C VAL A 128 5.70 30.86 -0.05
N SER A 129 6.17 31.10 -1.28
CA SER A 129 5.43 30.67 -2.47
C SER A 129 5.43 29.14 -2.60
N ARG A 130 4.40 28.57 -3.25
CA ARG A 130 4.32 27.13 -3.54
C ARG A 130 5.58 26.63 -4.26
N LYS A 131 6.05 27.40 -5.26
CA LYS A 131 7.27 27.11 -6.02
C LYS A 131 8.52 27.07 -5.14
N GLN A 132 8.63 27.98 -4.17
CA GLN A 132 9.77 28.04 -3.23
C GLN A 132 9.72 26.91 -2.20
N ALA A 133 8.54 26.50 -1.76
CA ALA A 133 8.35 25.32 -0.91
C ALA A 133 8.79 24.04 -1.66
N ILE A 134 8.33 23.84 -2.90
CA ILE A 134 8.71 22.69 -3.74
C ILE A 134 10.23 22.68 -3.99
N HIS A 135 10.82 23.82 -4.36
CA HIS A 135 12.27 23.92 -4.56
C HIS A 135 13.07 23.55 -3.30
N THR A 136 12.61 23.98 -2.14
CA THR A 136 13.28 23.68 -0.85
C THR A 136 13.18 22.19 -0.52
N LEU A 137 12.01 21.58 -0.70
CA LEU A 137 11.79 20.16 -0.47
C LEU A 137 12.61 19.29 -1.45
N ARG A 138 12.76 19.69 -2.72
CA ARG A 138 13.65 19.00 -3.68
C ARG A 138 15.10 18.96 -3.20
N ARG A 139 15.59 20.02 -2.54
CA ARG A 139 16.94 20.06 -1.97
C ARG A 139 17.06 19.19 -0.72
N ALA A 140 16.06 19.21 0.15
CA ALA A 140 16.05 18.44 1.39
C ALA A 140 15.92 16.93 1.16
N LEU A 141 15.22 16.54 0.09
CA LEU A 141 14.92 15.14 -0.25
C LEU A 141 15.69 14.66 -1.49
N SER A 142 16.83 15.27 -1.81
CA SER A 142 17.59 14.98 -3.03
C SER A 142 18.10 13.54 -3.14
N GLY A 143 18.24 12.85 -2.00
CA GLY A 143 18.61 11.43 -1.93
C GLY A 143 17.45 10.45 -2.09
N ASP A 144 16.21 10.94 -2.27
CA ASP A 144 15.00 10.12 -2.40
C ASP A 144 14.38 10.27 -3.81
N PRO A 145 14.66 9.33 -4.73
CA PRO A 145 14.12 9.37 -6.09
C PRO A 145 12.59 9.25 -6.19
N ALA A 146 11.92 8.75 -5.15
CA ALA A 146 10.46 8.69 -5.11
C ALA A 146 9.88 10.05 -4.71
N ALA A 147 10.45 10.72 -3.69
CA ALA A 147 10.08 12.07 -3.30
C ALA A 147 10.26 13.09 -4.44
N LEU A 148 11.34 12.97 -5.23
CA LEU A 148 11.59 13.85 -6.37
C LEU A 148 10.50 13.73 -7.45
N ARG A 149 10.10 12.50 -7.80
CA ARG A 149 9.00 12.26 -8.76
C ARG A 149 7.66 12.84 -8.28
N ILE A 150 7.40 12.79 -6.97
CA ILE A 150 6.21 13.41 -6.36
C ILE A 150 6.27 14.94 -6.51
N LEU A 151 7.40 15.54 -6.16
CA LEU A 151 7.61 16.99 -6.25
C LEU A 151 7.55 17.51 -7.69
N ASP A 152 7.98 16.71 -8.67
CA ASP A 152 7.86 17.02 -10.09
C ASP A 152 6.39 17.09 -10.52
N ARG A 153 5.59 16.08 -10.18
CA ARG A 153 4.15 16.05 -10.47
C ARG A 153 3.40 17.23 -9.83
N LEU A 154 3.78 17.63 -8.61
CA LEU A 154 3.15 18.74 -7.89
C LEU A 154 3.58 20.13 -8.40
N ALA A 155 4.69 20.21 -9.13
CA ALA A 155 5.15 21.46 -9.74
C ALA A 155 4.39 21.80 -11.02
N ASP A 156 3.78 20.80 -11.67
CA ASP A 156 3.02 20.92 -12.91
C ASP A 156 1.51 21.23 -12.66
N GLN A 157 1.11 21.39 -11.40
CA GLN A 157 -0.24 21.75 -10.93
C GLN A 157 -0.30 23.19 -10.43
#